data_AF-K5VQK1-F1
#
_entry.id   AF-K5VQK1-F1
#
_cell.length_a   1.000
_cell.length_b   1.000
_cell.length_c   1.000
_cell.angle_alpha   90.00
_cell.angle_beta   90.00
_cell.angle_gamma   90.00
#
_symmetry.space_group_name_H-M   'P 1'
#
loop_
_entity.id
_entity.type
_entity.pdbx_description
1 polymer ?
#
loop_
_entity_poly.entity_id
_entity_poly.type
_entity_poly.pdbx_seq_one_letter_code
_entity_poly.pdbx_strand_id
1 'polypeptide(L)'
;MGIAGLLPALRSIQKTRHLSEFKGQTIAVDAYVWLHKGVYACATELAIGKPTHKYVDYAMHRVRLLRHYGVEPYVVFDGGPLPAKRGTESERKKRRDENLARGKALVAQGRHSQARDCFIKCIDVTPEMAYQLIKALRPENVQYIVAPYEADAQLAYLERKGLVSAILTEDSDLLVFGCKNVLFKLDHVANTVCHISRTDFGSVTSTAMDSSSINLHGWNDTQFRAMAILSGCDYLPSIPGIGLKTANNLMRKWKTAEAVIRAVTLEGKKNVPNGYLQQYNLADRCFRFQRVYDPLEGKLVHLHDVAGEWDEESDIYVGE
;
A
#
# COMPACT_ATOMS: atom_id res chain seq x y z
N MET A 1 -0.05 -4.61 4.19
CA MET A 1 0.04 -4.88 2.75
C MET A 1 1.37 -4.30 2.28
N GLY A 2 1.75 -4.46 1.02
CA GLY A 2 3.04 -3.97 0.49
C GLY A 2 4.27 -4.84 0.77
N ILE A 3 5.46 -4.21 0.79
CA ILE A 3 6.76 -4.87 0.91
C ILE A 3 6.88 -5.79 2.15
N ALA A 4 7.05 -7.08 1.88
CA ALA A 4 7.15 -8.11 2.91
C ALA A 4 8.33 -7.87 3.87
N GLY A 5 8.03 -7.80 5.17
CA GLY A 5 9.03 -7.63 6.24
C GLY A 5 9.53 -6.21 6.45
N LEU A 6 9.06 -5.21 5.68
CA LEU A 6 9.52 -3.83 5.78
C LEU A 6 9.16 -3.17 7.13
N LEU A 7 7.89 -3.22 7.54
CA LEU A 7 7.48 -2.63 8.82
C LEU A 7 8.23 -3.24 10.02
N PRO A 8 8.37 -4.58 10.15
CA PRO A 8 9.23 -5.16 11.18
C PRO A 8 10.67 -4.62 11.18
N ALA A 9 11.28 -4.47 10.00
CA ALA A 9 12.65 -3.96 9.87
C ALA A 9 12.79 -2.47 10.26
N LEU A 10 11.69 -1.71 10.26
CA LEU A 10 11.61 -0.31 10.68
C LEU A 10 11.13 -0.13 12.13
N ARG A 11 11.08 -1.20 12.94
CA ARG A 11 10.55 -1.15 14.32
C ARG A 11 11.25 -0.09 15.19
N SER A 12 12.55 0.13 15.03
CA SER A 12 13.32 1.09 15.83
C SER A 12 12.89 2.55 15.66
N ILE A 13 12.16 2.87 14.59
CA ILE A 13 11.65 4.21 14.29
C ILE A 13 10.13 4.32 14.36
N GLN A 14 9.45 3.24 14.76
CA GLN A 14 8.01 3.25 15.00
C GLN A 14 7.71 3.98 16.31
N LYS A 15 6.98 5.09 16.23
CA LYS A 15 6.58 5.91 17.38
C LYS A 15 5.08 5.83 17.57
N THR A 16 4.61 5.31 18.70
CA THR A 16 3.18 5.37 19.04
C THR A 16 2.80 6.82 19.35
N ARG A 17 1.75 7.32 18.69
CA ARG A 17 1.26 8.70 18.80
C ARG A 17 -0.24 8.70 19.05
N HIS A 18 -0.72 9.61 19.88
CA HIS A 18 -2.16 9.77 20.11
C HIS A 18 -2.77 10.67 19.03
N LEU A 19 -4.01 10.42 18.64
CA LEU A 19 -4.68 11.16 17.56
C LEU A 19 -4.75 12.68 17.81
N SER A 20 -4.81 13.11 19.08
CA SER A 20 -4.82 14.53 19.45
C SER A 20 -3.55 15.28 19.05
N GLU A 21 -2.42 14.59 18.84
CA GLU A 21 -1.17 15.21 18.36
C GLU A 21 -1.31 15.75 16.92
N PHE A 22 -2.31 15.27 16.17
CA PHE A 22 -2.58 15.68 14.79
C PHE A 22 -3.73 16.70 14.68
N LYS A 23 -4.20 17.25 15.80
CA LYS A 23 -5.30 18.23 15.82
C LYS A 23 -5.00 19.43 14.88
N GLY A 24 -5.98 19.80 14.08
CA GLY A 24 -5.91 20.89 13.11
C GLY A 24 -5.22 20.51 11.80
N GLN A 25 -4.74 19.27 11.66
CA GLN A 25 -4.11 18.79 10.44
C GLN A 25 -5.11 18.06 9.54
N THR A 26 -4.82 18.04 8.25
CA THR A 26 -5.53 17.19 7.27
C THR A 26 -4.71 15.92 7.04
N ILE A 27 -5.31 14.76 7.28
CA ILE A 27 -4.68 13.44 7.10
C ILE A 27 -5.36 12.72 5.96
N ALA A 28 -4.60 12.30 4.95
CA ALA A 28 -5.14 11.46 3.91
C ALA A 28 -5.35 10.03 4.41
N VAL A 29 -6.43 9.39 3.99
CA VAL A 29 -6.80 8.04 4.45
C VAL A 29 -6.96 7.12 3.26
N ASP A 30 -6.28 5.98 3.30
CA ASP A 30 -6.55 4.87 2.40
C ASP A 30 -7.89 4.22 2.74
N ALA A 31 -8.90 4.42 1.88
CA ALA A 31 -10.24 3.90 2.09
C ALA A 31 -10.31 2.37 2.02
N TYR A 32 -9.52 1.75 1.15
CA TYR A 32 -9.59 0.32 0.89
C TYR A 32 -9.10 -0.49 2.07
N VAL A 33 -8.10 0.01 2.82
CA VAL A 33 -7.71 -0.56 4.12
C VAL A 33 -8.93 -0.68 5.06
N TRP A 34 -9.75 0.37 5.17
CA TRP A 34 -10.91 0.35 6.07
C TRP A 34 -12.05 -0.50 5.52
N LEU A 35 -12.31 -0.46 4.21
CA LEU A 35 -13.33 -1.29 3.58
C LEU A 35 -13.00 -2.79 3.73
N HIS A 36 -11.75 -3.19 3.46
CA HIS A 36 -11.29 -4.58 3.64
C HIS A 36 -11.43 -5.06 5.09
N LYS A 37 -11.06 -4.22 6.08
CA LYS A 37 -11.26 -4.59 7.49
C LYS A 37 -12.74 -4.61 7.89
N GLY A 38 -13.54 -3.67 7.39
CA GLY A 38 -14.98 -3.59 7.67
C GLY A 38 -15.75 -4.80 7.14
N VAL A 39 -15.33 -5.34 6.00
CA VAL A 39 -15.87 -6.58 5.42
C VAL A 39 -15.83 -7.75 6.39
N TYR A 40 -14.85 -7.83 7.30
CA TYR A 40 -14.74 -8.97 8.21
C TYR A 40 -15.97 -9.09 9.13
N ALA A 41 -16.63 -7.97 9.44
CA ALA A 41 -17.86 -7.95 10.24
C ALA A 41 -19.08 -8.49 9.48
N CYS A 42 -19.05 -8.54 8.15
CA CYS A 42 -20.16 -8.92 7.28
C CYS A 42 -19.81 -9.89 6.15
N ALA A 43 -18.69 -10.61 6.28
CA ALA A 43 -18.16 -11.46 5.20
C ALA A 43 -19.13 -12.56 4.80
N THR A 44 -19.84 -13.15 5.77
CA THR A 44 -20.84 -14.19 5.52
C THR A 44 -22.03 -13.63 4.74
N GLU A 45 -22.57 -12.48 5.16
CA GLU A 45 -23.68 -11.82 4.46
C GLU A 45 -23.30 -11.49 3.01
N LEU A 46 -22.11 -10.91 2.80
CA LEU A 46 -21.62 -10.57 1.46
C LEU A 46 -21.43 -11.83 0.59
N ALA A 47 -20.87 -12.92 1.15
CA ALA A 47 -20.62 -14.16 0.40
C ALA A 47 -21.90 -14.85 -0.10
N ILE A 48 -23.02 -14.64 0.58
CA ILE A 48 -24.33 -15.19 0.21
C ILE A 48 -25.24 -14.18 -0.50
N GLY A 49 -24.73 -12.99 -0.81
CA GLY A 49 -25.49 -11.93 -1.50
C GLY A 49 -26.55 -11.22 -0.65
N LYS A 50 -26.44 -11.30 0.69
CA LYS A 50 -27.33 -10.57 1.59
C LYS A 50 -26.88 -9.11 1.70
N PRO A 51 -27.76 -8.12 1.43
CA PRO A 51 -27.42 -6.71 1.57
C PRO A 51 -26.94 -6.36 2.99
N THR A 52 -25.93 -5.50 3.09
CA THR A 52 -25.34 -5.06 4.36
C THR A 52 -24.62 -3.73 4.19
N HIS A 53 -24.52 -2.96 5.29
CA HIS A 53 -23.86 -1.66 5.36
C HIS A 53 -22.74 -1.63 6.42
N LYS A 54 -22.50 -2.76 7.10
CA LYS A 54 -21.58 -2.82 8.26
C LYS A 54 -20.16 -2.36 7.94
N TYR A 55 -19.70 -2.55 6.70
CA TYR A 55 -18.39 -2.07 6.24
C TYR A 55 -18.35 -0.54 6.10
N VAL A 56 -19.47 0.11 5.73
CA VAL A 56 -19.61 1.56 5.71
C VAL A 56 -19.60 2.11 7.13
N ASP A 57 -20.38 1.52 8.03
CA ASP A 57 -20.44 1.92 9.44
C ASP A 57 -19.05 1.84 10.10
N TYR A 58 -18.30 0.77 9.80
CA TYR A 58 -16.94 0.57 10.25
C TYR A 58 -15.98 1.68 9.81
N ALA A 59 -16.07 2.10 8.55
CA ALA A 59 -15.24 3.18 8.00
C ALA A 59 -15.67 4.55 8.55
N MET A 60 -16.97 4.85 8.57
CA MET A 60 -17.51 6.11 9.09
C MET A 60 -17.23 6.30 10.60
N HIS A 61 -17.19 5.22 11.38
CA HIS A 61 -16.76 5.30 12.77
C HIS A 61 -15.34 5.86 12.90
N ARG A 62 -14.41 5.47 12.01
CA ARG A 62 -13.02 5.97 12.02
C ARG A 62 -12.91 7.39 11.51
N VAL A 63 -13.69 7.75 10.48
CA VAL A 63 -13.83 9.15 10.03
C VAL A 63 -14.22 10.04 11.21
N ARG A 64 -15.29 9.67 11.92
CA ARG A 64 -15.80 10.43 13.08
C ARG A 64 -14.80 10.44 14.24
N LEU A 65 -14.06 9.35 14.45
CA LEU A 65 -13.00 9.29 15.45
C LEU A 65 -11.88 10.31 15.16
N LEU A 66 -11.41 10.40 13.92
CA LEU A 66 -10.41 11.40 13.52
C LEU A 66 -10.94 12.82 13.77
N ARG A 67 -12.16 13.11 13.33
CA ARG A 67 -12.80 14.43 13.52
C ARG A 67 -13.04 14.77 14.98
N HIS A 68 -13.35 13.78 15.82
CA HIS A 68 -13.48 13.97 17.27
C HIS A 68 -12.19 14.54 17.88
N TYR A 69 -11.03 14.10 17.40
CA TYR A 69 -9.73 14.65 17.82
C TYR A 69 -9.29 15.90 17.03
N GLY A 70 -10.18 16.46 16.21
CA GLY A 70 -9.93 17.65 15.40
C GLY A 70 -8.99 17.41 14.22
N VAL A 71 -8.87 16.17 13.75
CA VAL A 71 -8.18 15.82 12.50
C VAL A 71 -9.21 15.85 11.37
N GLU A 72 -8.88 16.52 10.25
CA GLU A 72 -9.72 16.51 9.06
C GLU A 72 -9.29 15.36 8.13
N PRO A 73 -10.13 14.34 7.88
CA PRO A 73 -9.78 13.25 6.99
C PRO A 73 -9.99 13.63 5.52
N TYR A 74 -9.03 13.26 4.67
CA TYR A 74 -9.17 13.29 3.21
C TYR A 74 -9.13 11.85 2.68
N VAL A 75 -10.30 11.29 2.36
CA VAL A 75 -10.44 9.87 2.02
C VAL A 75 -10.09 9.60 0.55
N VAL A 76 -9.14 8.72 0.29
CA VAL A 76 -8.69 8.34 -1.05
C VAL A 76 -9.14 6.91 -1.37
N PHE A 77 -9.76 6.75 -2.53
CA PHE A 77 -10.22 5.45 -3.05
C PHE A 77 -9.37 5.02 -4.24
N ASP A 78 -9.17 3.71 -4.41
CA ASP A 78 -8.69 3.14 -5.67
C ASP A 78 -9.70 3.41 -6.80
N GLY A 79 -9.19 3.53 -8.03
CA GLY A 79 -9.96 3.67 -9.24
C GLY A 79 -9.78 2.49 -10.19
N GLY A 80 -9.29 2.78 -11.40
CA GLY A 80 -9.11 1.80 -12.46
C GLY A 80 -8.01 0.78 -12.17
N PRO A 81 -8.06 -0.41 -12.80
CA PRO A 81 -7.00 -1.41 -12.66
C PRO A 81 -5.71 -0.92 -13.31
N LEU A 82 -4.60 -1.00 -12.59
CA LEU A 82 -3.28 -0.69 -13.14
C LEU A 82 -2.72 -1.89 -13.94
N PRO A 83 -2.28 -1.71 -15.20
CA PRO A 83 -1.69 -2.78 -16.00
C PRO A 83 -0.51 -3.48 -15.33
N ALA A 84 0.37 -2.74 -14.66
CA ALA A 84 1.52 -3.28 -13.92
C ALA A 84 1.14 -4.26 -12.81
N LYS A 85 -0.10 -4.21 -12.29
CA LYS A 85 -0.57 -5.06 -11.18
C LYS A 85 -1.43 -6.24 -11.65
N ARG A 86 -1.58 -6.43 -12.96
CA ARG A 86 -2.45 -7.47 -13.55
C ARG A 86 -2.12 -8.87 -13.03
N GLY A 87 -0.84 -9.21 -12.86
CA GLY A 87 -0.42 -10.50 -12.31
C GLY A 87 -0.92 -10.72 -10.88
N THR A 88 -0.65 -9.75 -10.01
CA THR A 88 -1.07 -9.75 -8.60
C THR A 88 -2.59 -9.82 -8.45
N GLU A 89 -3.34 -9.08 -9.25
CA GLU A 89 -4.81 -9.12 -9.22
C GLU A 89 -5.39 -10.45 -9.72
N SER A 90 -4.75 -11.09 -10.71
CA SER A 90 -5.13 -12.43 -11.16
C SER A 90 -4.95 -13.48 -10.06
N GLU A 91 -3.83 -13.44 -9.33
CA GLU A 91 -3.59 -14.33 -8.19
C GLU A 91 -4.57 -14.09 -7.03
N ARG A 92 -4.86 -12.82 -6.73
CA ARG A 92 -5.86 -12.44 -5.72
C ARG A 92 -7.23 -12.97 -6.10
N LYS A 93 -7.66 -12.82 -7.36
CA LYS A 93 -8.94 -13.34 -7.87
C LYS A 93 -9.01 -14.86 -7.74
N LYS A 94 -7.99 -15.58 -8.21
CA LYS A 94 -7.93 -17.05 -8.10
C LYS A 94 -8.10 -17.52 -6.64
N ARG A 95 -7.36 -16.90 -5.71
CA ARG A 95 -7.48 -17.21 -4.28
C ARG A 95 -8.88 -16.92 -3.74
N ARG A 96 -9.53 -15.84 -4.17
CA ARG A 96 -10.91 -15.53 -3.75
C ARG A 96 -11.88 -16.60 -4.22
N ASP A 97 -11.79 -17.02 -5.48
CA ASP A 97 -12.66 -18.05 -6.07
C ASP A 97 -12.52 -19.40 -5.35
N GLU A 98 -11.28 -19.82 -5.07
CA GLU A 98 -10.97 -21.04 -4.30
C GLU A 98 -11.57 -21.00 -2.88
N ASN A 99 -11.41 -19.86 -2.18
CA ASN A 99 -11.96 -19.70 -0.83
C ASN A 99 -13.49 -19.64 -0.83
N LEU A 100 -14.12 -19.05 -1.85
CA LEU A 100 -15.57 -19.01 -1.99
C LEU A 100 -16.14 -20.43 -2.18
N ALA A 101 -15.55 -21.22 -3.09
CA ALA A 101 -15.96 -22.60 -3.34
C ALA A 101 -15.84 -23.46 -2.07
N ARG A 102 -14.70 -23.36 -1.37
CA ARG A 102 -14.47 -24.06 -0.10
C ARG A 102 -15.43 -23.60 1.00
N GLY A 103 -15.71 -22.31 1.10
CA GLY A 103 -16.66 -21.75 2.06
C GLY A 103 -18.07 -22.30 1.86
N LYS A 104 -18.56 -22.33 0.61
CA LYS A 104 -19.86 -22.90 0.27
C LYS A 104 -19.97 -24.40 0.62
N ALA A 105 -18.92 -25.17 0.34
CA ALA A 105 -18.89 -26.59 0.70
C ALA A 105 -18.95 -26.82 2.22
N LEU A 106 -18.25 -25.99 3.01
CA LEU A 106 -18.30 -26.06 4.48
C LEU A 106 -19.68 -25.68 5.05
N VAL A 107 -20.37 -24.71 4.44
CA VAL A 107 -21.76 -24.40 4.81
C VAL A 107 -22.68 -25.58 4.57
N ALA A 108 -22.56 -26.27 3.43
CA ALA A 108 -23.38 -27.45 3.12
C ALA A 108 -23.16 -28.61 4.12
N GLN A 109 -22.00 -28.64 4.78
CA GLN A 109 -21.67 -29.60 5.84
C GLN A 109 -22.06 -29.13 7.26
N GLY A 110 -22.71 -27.97 7.41
CA GLY A 110 -23.05 -27.37 8.72
C GLY A 110 -21.85 -26.76 9.46
N ARG A 111 -20.67 -26.63 8.83
CA ARG A 111 -19.42 -26.15 9.44
C ARG A 111 -19.29 -24.63 9.33
N HIS A 112 -20.25 -23.90 9.90
CA HIS A 112 -20.39 -22.44 9.73
C HIS A 112 -19.17 -21.61 10.18
N SER A 113 -18.53 -21.96 11.30
CA SER A 113 -17.34 -21.24 11.78
C SER A 113 -16.19 -21.28 10.79
N GLN A 114 -15.92 -22.44 10.20
CA GLN A 114 -14.82 -22.61 9.24
C GLN A 114 -15.15 -22.01 7.87
N ALA A 115 -16.45 -22.05 7.49
CA ALA A 115 -16.92 -21.36 6.31
C ALA A 115 -16.67 -19.85 6.41
N ARG A 116 -16.91 -19.26 7.59
CA ARG A 116 -16.64 -17.84 7.85
C ARG A 116 -15.19 -17.46 7.59
N ASP A 117 -14.23 -18.28 8.03
CA ASP A 117 -12.80 -18.04 7.77
C ASP A 117 -12.45 -18.05 6.28
N CYS A 118 -13.16 -18.86 5.49
CA CYS A 118 -13.01 -18.88 4.04
C CYS A 118 -13.67 -17.65 3.40
N PHE A 119 -14.86 -17.26 3.88
CA PHE A 119 -15.56 -16.08 3.35
C PHE A 119 -14.78 -14.79 3.58
N ILE A 120 -14.15 -14.61 4.74
CA ILE A 120 -13.28 -13.46 5.01
C ILE A 120 -12.19 -13.32 3.94
N LYS A 121 -11.68 -14.43 3.40
CA LYS A 121 -10.62 -14.46 2.38
C LYS A 121 -11.12 -14.35 0.94
N CYS A 122 -12.44 -14.46 0.71
CA CYS A 122 -13.01 -14.46 -0.63
C CYS A 122 -13.71 -13.16 -1.03
N ILE A 123 -14.06 -12.30 -0.08
CA ILE A 123 -14.75 -11.05 -0.41
C ILE A 123 -13.80 -10.08 -1.12
N ASP A 124 -14.29 -9.57 -2.23
CA ASP A 124 -13.67 -8.48 -2.97
C ASP A 124 -14.33 -7.15 -2.58
N VAL A 125 -13.55 -6.10 -2.39
CA VAL A 125 -14.11 -4.75 -2.17
C VAL A 125 -14.41 -4.15 -3.54
N THR A 126 -15.69 -4.04 -3.85
CA THR A 126 -16.15 -3.61 -5.18
C THR A 126 -16.29 -2.09 -5.29
N PRO A 127 -16.29 -1.52 -6.51
CA PRO A 127 -16.60 -0.10 -6.71
C PRO A 127 -17.96 0.32 -6.14
N GLU A 128 -18.95 -0.56 -6.15
CA GLU A 128 -20.27 -0.32 -5.54
C GLU A 128 -20.14 -0.13 -4.01
N MET A 129 -19.35 -0.98 -3.34
CA MET A 129 -19.11 -0.84 -1.89
C MET A 129 -18.37 0.46 -1.57
N ALA A 130 -17.37 0.82 -2.36
CA ALA A 130 -16.67 2.10 -2.24
C ALA A 130 -17.64 3.28 -2.43
N TYR A 131 -18.54 3.19 -3.41
CA TYR A 131 -19.55 4.22 -3.66
C TYR A 131 -20.53 4.39 -2.49
N GLN A 132 -20.91 3.32 -1.80
CA GLN A 132 -21.74 3.41 -0.59
C GLN A 132 -21.02 4.18 0.52
N LEU A 133 -19.70 4.02 0.67
CA LEU A 133 -18.92 4.85 1.60
C LEU A 133 -18.88 6.31 1.15
N ILE A 134 -18.65 6.58 -0.14
CA ILE A 134 -18.69 7.97 -0.68
C ILE A 134 -20.04 8.64 -0.37
N LYS A 135 -21.15 7.92 -0.53
CA LYS A 135 -22.48 8.44 -0.18
C LYS A 135 -22.62 8.78 1.30
N ALA A 136 -21.94 8.06 2.20
CA ALA A 136 -21.93 8.34 3.62
C ALA A 136 -21.00 9.50 4.01
N LEU A 137 -19.92 9.72 3.26
CA LEU A 137 -18.98 10.83 3.48
C LEU A 137 -19.59 12.19 3.13
N ARG A 138 -20.41 12.26 2.06
CA ARG A 138 -20.99 13.52 1.54
C ARG A 138 -21.81 14.31 2.57
N PRO A 139 -22.80 13.73 3.28
CA PRO A 139 -23.59 14.47 4.26
C PRO A 139 -22.78 15.00 5.45
N GLU A 140 -21.63 14.38 5.74
CA GLU A 140 -20.73 14.82 6.80
C GLU A 140 -19.69 15.85 6.30
N ASN A 141 -19.74 16.24 5.03
CA ASN A 141 -18.78 17.16 4.39
C ASN A 141 -17.32 16.69 4.51
N VAL A 142 -17.09 15.38 4.39
CA VAL A 142 -15.75 14.80 4.43
C VAL A 142 -15.16 14.80 3.03
N GLN A 143 -13.93 15.31 2.89
CA GLN A 143 -13.24 15.36 1.61
C GLN A 143 -12.92 13.96 1.12
N TYR A 144 -13.11 13.73 -0.18
CA TYR A 144 -12.71 12.48 -0.80
C TYR A 144 -12.27 12.66 -2.25
N ILE A 145 -11.49 11.70 -2.74
CA ILE A 145 -11.04 11.61 -4.13
C ILE A 145 -10.94 10.14 -4.53
N VAL A 146 -11.32 9.86 -5.78
CA VAL A 146 -11.08 8.56 -6.40
C VAL A 146 -9.83 8.72 -7.24
N ALA A 147 -8.78 7.96 -6.93
CA ALA A 147 -7.57 7.92 -7.73
C ALA A 147 -7.91 7.41 -9.14
N PRO A 148 -7.18 7.82 -10.19
CA PRO A 148 -7.37 7.25 -11.52
C PRO A 148 -6.98 5.76 -11.55
N TYR A 149 -5.97 5.38 -10.75
CA TYR A 149 -5.52 4.00 -10.57
C TYR A 149 -5.40 3.65 -9.09
N GLU A 150 -4.19 3.55 -8.53
CA GLU A 150 -4.02 3.16 -7.13
C GLU A 150 -4.09 4.36 -6.19
N ALA A 151 -4.73 4.17 -5.04
CA ALA A 151 -4.77 5.12 -3.96
C ALA A 151 -3.35 5.44 -3.46
N ASP A 152 -2.41 4.49 -3.50
CA ASP A 152 -1.04 4.66 -3.02
C ASP A 152 -0.33 5.85 -3.68
N ALA A 153 -0.36 5.93 -5.02
CA ALA A 153 0.23 7.05 -5.74
C ALA A 153 -0.53 8.35 -5.49
N GLN A 154 -1.87 8.31 -5.45
CA GLN A 154 -2.68 9.50 -5.20
C GLN A 154 -2.43 10.07 -3.79
N LEU A 155 -2.32 9.22 -2.77
CA LEU A 155 -1.97 9.58 -1.40
C LEU A 155 -0.60 10.25 -1.34
N ALA A 156 0.41 9.63 -1.96
CA ALA A 156 1.75 10.20 -2.04
C ALA A 156 1.77 11.57 -2.75
N TYR A 157 0.96 11.74 -3.80
CA TYR A 157 0.82 12.99 -4.52
C TYR A 157 0.22 14.11 -3.65
N LEU A 158 -0.87 13.83 -2.94
CA LEU A 158 -1.52 14.79 -2.05
C LEU A 158 -0.57 15.29 -0.95
N GLU A 159 0.21 14.38 -0.35
CA GLU A 159 1.21 14.74 0.67
C GLU A 159 2.32 15.61 0.06
N ARG A 160 2.80 15.26 -1.14
CA ARG A 160 3.87 16.01 -1.79
C ARG A 160 3.43 17.43 -2.19
N LYS A 161 2.18 17.61 -2.62
CA LYS A 161 1.58 18.92 -2.89
C LYS A 161 1.27 19.72 -1.61
N GLY A 162 1.44 19.12 -0.43
CA GLY A 162 1.18 19.77 0.86
C GLY A 162 -0.31 19.90 1.18
N LEU A 163 -1.19 19.16 0.48
CA LEU A 163 -2.63 19.15 0.73
C LEU A 163 -2.98 18.37 2.00
N VAL A 164 -2.12 17.43 2.38
CA VAL A 164 -2.21 16.66 3.63
C VAL A 164 -0.85 16.62 4.31
N SER A 165 -0.84 16.50 5.64
CA SER A 165 0.39 16.47 6.44
C SER A 165 0.92 15.07 6.72
N ALA A 166 0.05 14.06 6.64
CA ALA A 166 0.36 12.66 6.84
C ALA A 166 -0.65 11.76 6.12
N ILE A 167 -0.28 10.49 5.95
CA ILE A 167 -1.10 9.45 5.31
C ILE A 167 -1.39 8.34 6.33
N LEU A 168 -2.65 7.96 6.47
CA LEU A 168 -3.10 6.84 7.28
C LEU A 168 -3.42 5.63 6.39
N THR A 169 -2.62 4.57 6.51
CA THR A 169 -2.76 3.33 5.74
C THR A 169 -2.19 2.13 6.52
N GLU A 170 -2.42 0.91 6.03
CA GLU A 170 -1.71 -0.31 6.47
C GLU A 170 -0.80 -0.87 5.37
N ASP A 171 -0.62 -0.12 4.28
CA ASP A 171 0.29 -0.46 3.20
C ASP A 171 1.64 0.25 3.37
N SER A 172 2.71 -0.56 3.46
CA SER A 172 4.06 -0.03 3.61
C SER A 172 4.63 0.54 2.32
N ASP A 173 3.97 0.33 1.18
CA ASP A 173 4.41 0.82 -0.13
C ASP A 173 4.43 2.36 -0.17
N LEU A 174 3.62 3.04 0.64
CA LEU A 174 3.65 4.50 0.78
C LEU A 174 5.02 5.02 1.25
N LEU A 175 5.76 4.23 2.04
CA LEU A 175 7.14 4.56 2.37
C LEU A 175 8.04 4.46 1.14
N VAL A 176 7.78 3.52 0.23
CA VAL A 176 8.54 3.35 -1.02
C VAL A 176 8.25 4.48 -2.02
N PHE A 177 7.00 4.94 -2.09
CA PHE A 177 6.58 6.13 -2.85
C PHE A 177 7.21 7.43 -2.36
N GLY A 178 7.75 7.44 -1.15
CA GLY A 178 8.49 8.57 -0.60
C GLY A 178 7.70 9.52 0.30
N CYS A 179 6.61 9.01 0.87
CA CYS A 179 5.83 9.77 1.82
C CYS A 179 6.65 10.09 3.08
N LYS A 180 6.50 11.32 3.58
CA LYS A 180 7.23 11.87 4.71
C LYS A 180 6.69 11.38 6.05
N ASN A 181 5.36 11.37 6.21
CA ASN A 181 4.70 10.97 7.45
C ASN A 181 3.64 9.92 7.16
N VAL A 182 3.91 8.67 7.56
CA VAL A 182 2.95 7.58 7.41
C VAL A 182 2.53 7.07 8.78
N LEU A 183 1.21 6.97 8.96
CA LEU A 183 0.53 6.50 10.15
C LEU A 183 -0.02 5.12 9.85
N PHE A 184 0.33 4.15 10.69
CA PHE A 184 -0.09 2.77 10.59
C PHE A 184 -0.91 2.37 11.82
N LYS A 185 -1.58 1.22 11.75
CA LYS A 185 -2.17 0.54 12.92
C LYS A 185 -3.03 1.46 13.78
N LEU A 186 -4.04 2.09 13.18
CA LEU A 186 -5.02 2.88 13.95
C LEU A 186 -5.72 2.00 14.99
N ASP A 187 -5.42 2.26 16.25
CA ASP A 187 -6.08 1.69 17.41
C ASP A 187 -7.20 2.62 17.87
N HIS A 188 -8.44 2.17 17.72
CA HIS A 188 -9.66 2.90 18.07
C HIS A 188 -10.02 2.78 19.56
N VAL A 189 -9.37 1.90 20.30
CA VAL A 189 -9.54 1.76 21.75
C VAL A 189 -8.56 2.68 22.47
N ALA A 190 -7.28 2.60 22.07
CA ALA A 190 -6.24 3.47 22.63
C ALA A 190 -6.22 4.87 21.99
N ASN A 191 -6.92 5.07 20.86
CA ASN A 191 -6.90 6.31 20.07
C ASN A 191 -5.49 6.70 19.62
N THR A 192 -4.71 5.69 19.22
CA THR A 192 -3.32 5.85 18.81
C THR A 192 -3.07 5.33 17.41
N VAL A 193 -1.97 5.79 16.83
CA VAL A 193 -1.40 5.33 15.56
C VAL A 193 0.08 5.06 15.75
N CYS A 194 0.63 4.17 14.93
CA CYS A 194 2.06 3.97 14.80
C CYS A 194 2.59 4.92 13.71
N HIS A 195 3.32 5.95 14.11
CA HIS A 195 3.92 6.93 13.20
C HIS A 195 5.32 6.51 12.81
N ILE A 196 5.60 6.56 11.51
CA ILE A 196 6.94 6.49 10.93
C ILE A 196 7.18 7.79 10.16
N SER A 197 8.27 8.49 10.50
CA SER A 197 8.75 9.65 9.76
C SER A 197 9.91 9.28 8.85
N ARG A 198 9.89 9.77 7.61
CA ARG A 198 10.99 9.65 6.65
C ARG A 198 12.31 10.22 7.18
N THR A 199 12.24 11.25 8.02
CA THR A 199 13.43 11.87 8.63
C THR A 199 14.16 10.93 9.59
N ASP A 200 13.46 9.94 10.16
CA ASP A 200 14.06 8.99 11.11
C ASP A 200 14.77 7.83 10.39
N PHE A 201 14.65 7.70 9.06
CA PHE A 201 15.22 6.56 8.31
C PHE A 201 16.74 6.44 8.51
N GLY A 202 17.45 7.56 8.57
CA GLY A 202 18.91 7.57 8.80
C GLY A 202 19.35 7.00 10.15
N SER A 203 18.42 6.85 11.10
CA SER A 203 18.63 6.25 12.42
C SER A 203 18.44 4.73 12.44
N VAL A 204 17.95 4.13 11.35
CA VAL A 204 17.77 2.66 11.26
C VAL A 204 19.13 2.00 11.03
N THR A 205 19.62 1.31 12.05
CA THR A 205 20.89 0.59 12.05
C THR A 205 20.67 -0.91 12.26
N SER A 206 21.54 -1.71 11.66
CA SER A 206 21.50 -3.17 11.80
C SER A 206 21.94 -3.57 13.21
N THR A 207 21.19 -4.44 13.88
CA THR A 207 21.56 -5.00 15.18
C THR A 207 21.83 -6.49 15.03
N ALA A 208 22.90 -6.98 15.66
CA ALA A 208 23.32 -8.38 15.52
C ALA A 208 22.27 -9.39 16.02
N MET A 209 21.37 -8.97 16.92
CA MET A 209 20.34 -9.82 17.51
C MET A 209 19.04 -9.91 16.71
N ASP A 210 18.82 -9.01 15.74
CA ASP A 210 17.57 -8.98 14.96
C ASP A 210 17.82 -9.49 13.54
N SER A 211 17.27 -10.67 13.26
CA SER A 211 17.37 -11.34 11.96
C SER A 211 16.74 -10.52 10.84
N SER A 212 15.78 -9.63 11.16
CA SER A 212 15.11 -8.72 10.23
C SER A 212 15.77 -7.35 10.09
N SER A 213 16.85 -7.08 10.84
CA SER A 213 17.48 -5.78 10.83
C SER A 213 18.09 -5.42 9.48
N ILE A 214 17.82 -4.18 9.07
CA ILE A 214 18.41 -3.50 7.92
C ILE A 214 19.20 -2.30 8.43
N ASN A 215 20.06 -1.75 7.59
CA ASN A 215 20.71 -0.48 7.88
C ASN A 215 20.36 0.49 6.77
N LEU A 216 19.87 1.68 7.12
CA LEU A 216 19.52 2.76 6.20
C LEU A 216 20.34 4.03 6.47
N HIS A 217 21.33 3.96 7.37
CA HIS A 217 22.25 5.07 7.59
C HIS A 217 22.98 5.44 6.28
N GLY A 218 22.93 6.73 5.93
CA GLY A 218 23.50 7.29 4.71
C GLY A 218 22.76 6.94 3.42
N TRP A 219 21.54 6.39 3.49
CA TRP A 219 20.75 6.05 2.31
C TRP A 219 19.91 7.22 1.82
N ASN A 220 19.71 7.28 0.52
CA ASN A 220 18.71 8.15 -0.11
C ASN A 220 17.48 7.35 -0.56
N ASP A 221 16.45 8.07 -0.99
CA ASP A 221 15.16 7.51 -1.42
C ASP A 221 15.29 6.56 -2.62
N THR A 222 16.22 6.84 -3.54
CA THR A 222 16.48 5.96 -4.69
C THR A 222 17.03 4.60 -4.23
N GLN A 223 17.95 4.59 -3.27
CA GLN A 223 18.49 3.34 -2.72
C GLN A 223 17.44 2.58 -1.92
N PHE A 224 16.62 3.28 -1.13
CA PHE A 224 15.53 2.67 -0.37
C PHE A 224 14.50 2.02 -1.30
N ARG A 225 14.08 2.73 -2.34
CA ARG A 225 13.13 2.21 -3.34
C ARG A 225 13.72 1.04 -4.12
N ALA A 226 14.97 1.13 -4.55
CA ALA A 226 15.66 0.02 -5.21
C ALA A 226 15.71 -1.24 -4.34
N MET A 227 16.04 -1.09 -3.06
CA MET A 227 16.00 -2.22 -2.11
C MET A 227 14.60 -2.83 -2.00
N ALA A 228 13.57 -2.00 -1.87
CA ALA A 228 12.19 -2.46 -1.78
C ALA A 228 11.77 -3.28 -3.02
N ILE A 229 12.00 -2.74 -4.21
CA ILE A 229 11.67 -3.43 -5.48
C ILE A 229 12.46 -4.74 -5.61
N LEU A 230 13.78 -4.73 -5.33
CA LEU A 230 14.62 -5.94 -5.39
C LEU A 230 14.21 -7.01 -4.37
N SER A 231 13.59 -6.60 -3.25
CA SER A 231 13.06 -7.52 -2.24
C SER A 231 11.71 -8.12 -2.59
N GLY A 232 11.11 -7.67 -3.70
CA GLY A 232 9.79 -8.07 -4.18
C GLY A 232 8.71 -7.07 -3.78
N CYS A 233 7.93 -6.65 -4.76
CA CYS A 233 6.80 -5.74 -4.60
C CYS A 233 5.64 -6.18 -5.51
N ASP A 234 4.50 -5.49 -5.42
CA ASP A 234 3.31 -5.79 -6.22
C ASP A 234 3.53 -5.65 -7.75
N TYR A 235 4.57 -4.91 -8.18
CA TYR A 235 4.92 -4.70 -9.60
C TYR A 235 5.99 -5.65 -10.14
N LEU A 236 6.80 -6.24 -9.26
CA LEU A 236 7.92 -7.11 -9.66
C LEU A 236 8.25 -8.10 -8.53
N PRO A 237 8.14 -9.42 -8.79
CA PRO A 237 8.63 -10.43 -7.85
C PRO A 237 10.14 -10.31 -7.62
N SER A 238 10.59 -10.72 -6.44
CA SER A 238 12.03 -10.75 -6.15
C SER A 238 12.75 -11.84 -6.94
N ILE A 239 14.06 -11.64 -7.13
CA ILE A 239 14.93 -12.75 -7.53
C ILE A 239 14.89 -13.82 -6.43
N PRO A 240 14.67 -15.11 -6.75
CA PRO A 240 14.64 -16.17 -5.75
C PRO A 240 15.85 -16.13 -4.80
N GLY A 241 15.57 -16.12 -3.49
CA GLY A 241 16.59 -16.01 -2.45
C GLY A 241 17.06 -14.58 -2.13
N ILE A 242 16.46 -13.55 -2.73
CA ILE A 242 16.67 -12.14 -2.38
C ILE A 242 15.43 -11.61 -1.65
N GLY A 243 15.49 -11.61 -0.32
CA GLY A 243 14.54 -10.87 0.53
C GLY A 243 15.09 -9.52 0.97
N LEU A 244 14.32 -8.79 1.79
CA LEU A 244 14.62 -7.42 2.21
C LEU A 244 16.05 -7.23 2.75
N LYS A 245 16.49 -8.09 3.67
CA LYS A 245 17.85 -8.03 4.25
C LYS A 245 18.94 -8.27 3.21
N THR A 246 18.76 -9.26 2.35
CA THR A 246 19.71 -9.57 1.27
C THR A 246 19.79 -8.41 0.28
N ALA A 247 18.65 -7.83 -0.09
CA ALA A 247 18.58 -6.64 -0.93
C ALA A 247 19.30 -5.44 -0.27
N ASN A 248 19.09 -5.21 1.04
CA ASN A 248 19.78 -4.14 1.78
C ASN A 248 21.31 -4.31 1.72
N ASN A 249 21.81 -5.51 2.00
CA ASN A 249 23.24 -5.82 1.96
C ASN A 249 23.84 -5.65 0.56
N LEU A 250 23.15 -6.13 -0.47
CA LEU A 250 23.58 -6.00 -1.86
C LEU A 250 23.61 -4.53 -2.30
N MET A 251 22.57 -3.75 -1.98
CA MET A 251 22.53 -2.31 -2.26
C MET A 251 23.62 -1.54 -1.52
N ARG A 252 23.99 -1.93 -0.28
CA ARG A 252 25.13 -1.33 0.41
C ARG A 252 26.45 -1.56 -0.29
N LYS A 253 26.63 -2.74 -0.88
CA LYS A 253 27.86 -3.13 -1.60
C LYS A 253 27.92 -2.48 -2.99
N TRP A 254 26.86 -2.56 -3.77
CA TRP A 254 26.84 -2.22 -5.20
C TRP A 254 26.20 -0.87 -5.53
N LYS A 255 25.54 -0.23 -4.56
CA LYS A 255 24.96 1.13 -4.61
C LYS A 255 23.76 1.35 -5.52
N THR A 256 23.67 0.66 -6.66
CA THR A 256 22.55 0.77 -7.62
C THR A 256 21.95 -0.59 -7.94
N ALA A 257 20.68 -0.61 -8.37
CA ALA A 257 20.00 -1.85 -8.71
C ALA A 257 20.62 -2.55 -9.92
N GLU A 258 21.06 -1.80 -10.94
CA GLU A 258 21.73 -2.31 -12.12
C GLU A 258 23.02 -3.05 -11.74
N ALA A 259 23.80 -2.48 -10.82
CA ALA A 259 25.03 -3.07 -10.33
C ALA A 259 24.74 -4.32 -9.48
N VAL A 260 23.69 -4.30 -8.63
CA VAL A 260 23.24 -5.47 -7.87
C VAL A 260 22.83 -6.61 -8.82
N ILE A 261 21.94 -6.33 -9.78
CA ILE A 261 21.41 -7.34 -10.70
C ILE A 261 22.57 -7.95 -11.50
N ARG A 262 23.45 -7.12 -12.08
CA ARG A 262 24.63 -7.58 -12.82
C ARG A 262 25.54 -8.45 -11.97
N ALA A 263 25.83 -8.05 -10.73
CA ALA A 263 26.69 -8.81 -9.83
C ALA A 263 26.08 -10.17 -9.45
N VAL A 264 24.78 -10.21 -9.15
CA VAL A 264 24.07 -11.46 -8.83
C VAL A 264 24.03 -12.40 -10.04
N THR A 265 23.81 -11.87 -11.24
CA THR A 265 23.85 -12.64 -12.49
C THR A 265 25.25 -13.25 -12.71
N LEU A 266 26.31 -12.46 -12.54
CA LEU A 266 27.70 -12.93 -12.72
C LEU A 266 28.14 -13.93 -11.63
N GLU A 267 27.63 -13.82 -10.40
CA GLU A 267 27.92 -14.78 -9.33
C GLU A 267 27.38 -16.18 -9.66
N GLY A 268 26.32 -16.29 -10.46
CA GLY A 268 25.75 -17.55 -10.95
C GLY A 268 25.06 -18.43 -9.90
N LYS A 269 25.03 -18.02 -8.62
CA LYS A 269 24.42 -18.79 -7.52
C LYS A 269 22.91 -18.65 -7.41
N LYS A 270 22.33 -17.60 -8.01
CA LYS A 270 20.87 -17.33 -7.97
C LYS A 270 20.34 -17.33 -9.38
N ASN A 271 19.14 -17.88 -9.56
CA ASN A 271 18.45 -17.88 -10.84
C ASN A 271 17.82 -16.50 -11.09
N VAL A 272 18.51 -15.64 -11.84
CA VAL A 272 18.01 -14.32 -12.22
C VAL A 272 17.10 -14.49 -13.44
N PRO A 273 15.81 -14.09 -13.38
CA PRO A 273 14.92 -14.17 -14.53
C PRO A 273 15.45 -13.40 -15.75
N ASN A 274 15.19 -13.92 -16.94
CA ASN A 274 15.52 -13.20 -18.19
C ASN A 274 14.77 -11.86 -18.24
N GLY A 275 15.48 -10.79 -18.61
CA GLY A 275 14.88 -9.45 -18.70
C GLY A 275 14.58 -8.77 -17.36
N TYR A 276 15.10 -9.28 -16.24
CA TYR A 276 14.79 -8.75 -14.90
C TYR A 276 15.12 -7.26 -14.74
N LEU A 277 16.21 -6.77 -15.36
CA LEU A 277 16.57 -5.37 -15.28
C LEU A 277 15.55 -4.45 -15.97
N GLN A 278 15.04 -4.87 -17.13
CA GLN A 278 14.00 -4.14 -17.85
C GLN A 278 12.72 -4.08 -17.01
N GLN A 279 12.32 -5.21 -16.42
CA GLN A 279 11.15 -5.27 -15.52
C GLN A 279 11.35 -4.43 -14.25
N TYR A 280 12.56 -4.40 -13.70
CA TYR A 280 12.93 -3.52 -12.59
C TYR A 280 12.73 -2.05 -12.95
N ASN A 281 13.16 -1.62 -14.14
CA ASN A 281 12.99 -0.24 -14.58
C ASN A 281 11.50 0.13 -14.72
N LEU A 282 10.67 -0.78 -15.23
CA LEU A 282 9.22 -0.59 -15.28
C LEU A 282 8.58 -0.48 -13.88
N ALA A 283 9.01 -1.32 -12.93
CA ALA A 283 8.56 -1.23 -11.54
C ALA A 283 9.01 0.08 -10.85
N ASP A 284 10.25 0.55 -11.08
CA ASP A 284 10.73 1.85 -10.59
C ASP A 284 9.89 3.00 -11.19
N ARG A 285 9.53 2.91 -12.47
CA ARG A 285 8.65 3.88 -13.14
C ARG A 285 7.26 3.92 -12.48
N CYS A 286 6.66 2.79 -12.09
CA CYS A 286 5.38 2.79 -11.35
C CYS A 286 5.44 3.61 -10.05
N PHE A 287 6.45 3.37 -9.22
CA PHE A 287 6.62 4.10 -7.96
C PHE A 287 6.88 5.60 -8.13
N ARG A 288 7.32 6.03 -9.31
CA ARG A 288 7.71 7.42 -9.57
C ARG A 288 6.67 8.18 -10.39
N PHE A 289 6.01 7.53 -11.33
CA PHE A 289 5.29 8.22 -12.39
C PHE A 289 3.87 7.70 -12.62
N GLN A 290 3.34 6.85 -11.72
CA GLN A 290 1.94 6.44 -11.81
C GLN A 290 1.02 7.65 -11.99
N ARG A 291 0.01 7.51 -12.87
CA ARG A 291 -1.00 8.53 -13.07
C ARG A 291 -1.76 8.80 -11.78
N VAL A 292 -1.96 10.08 -11.51
CA VAL A 292 -2.73 10.61 -10.39
C VAL A 292 -3.58 11.77 -10.88
N TYR A 293 -4.58 12.16 -10.10
CA TYR A 293 -5.41 13.33 -10.38
C TYR A 293 -4.94 14.50 -9.53
N ASP A 294 -4.67 15.65 -10.15
CA ASP A 294 -4.41 16.90 -9.43
C ASP A 294 -5.76 17.58 -9.11
N PRO A 295 -6.19 17.62 -7.83
CA PRO A 295 -7.46 18.24 -7.46
C PRO A 295 -7.44 19.77 -7.57
N LEU A 296 -6.26 20.41 -7.62
CA LEU A 296 -6.14 21.86 -7.78
C LEU A 296 -6.25 22.28 -9.24
N GLU A 297 -5.64 21.50 -10.14
CA GLU A 297 -5.61 21.79 -11.59
C GLU A 297 -6.75 21.09 -12.36
N GLY A 298 -7.42 20.11 -11.74
CA GLY A 298 -8.56 19.41 -12.33
C GLY A 298 -8.19 18.51 -13.50
N LYS A 299 -6.99 17.91 -13.49
CA LYS A 299 -6.48 17.10 -14.61
C LYS A 299 -5.64 15.91 -14.14
N LEU A 300 -5.47 14.94 -15.04
CA LEU A 300 -4.53 13.84 -14.84
C LEU A 300 -3.09 14.31 -15.04
N VAL A 301 -2.22 13.90 -14.12
CA VAL A 301 -0.77 14.17 -14.14
C VAL A 301 -0.02 12.91 -13.71
N HIS A 302 1.30 12.91 -13.84
CA HIS A 302 2.13 11.86 -13.24
C HIS A 302 2.42 12.17 -11.78
N LEU A 303 2.64 11.12 -10.99
CA LEU A 303 3.04 11.26 -9.60
C LEU A 303 4.23 12.21 -9.51
N HIS A 304 5.37 11.98 -10.18
CA HIS A 304 6.46 12.95 -10.34
C HIS A 304 6.50 13.54 -11.74
N ASP A 305 7.07 14.73 -11.90
CA ASP A 305 7.28 15.32 -13.21
C ASP A 305 8.19 14.43 -14.06
N VAL A 306 7.74 14.16 -15.28
CA VAL A 306 8.51 13.39 -16.26
C VAL A 306 9.54 14.32 -16.90
N ALA A 307 10.82 14.00 -16.75
CA ALA A 307 11.90 14.72 -17.39
C ALA A 307 12.51 13.85 -18.52
N GLY A 308 12.56 14.38 -19.74
CA GLY A 308 13.15 13.71 -20.90
C GLY A 308 12.15 12.92 -21.75
N GLU A 309 12.67 11.96 -22.53
CA GLU A 309 11.85 11.12 -23.41
C GLU A 309 10.96 10.17 -22.59
N TRP A 310 9.68 10.12 -22.95
CA TRP A 310 8.66 9.25 -22.37
C TRP A 310 8.10 8.35 -23.46
N ASP A 311 8.34 7.05 -23.34
CA ASP A 311 7.90 6.06 -24.31
C ASP A 311 6.46 5.60 -24.02
N GLU A 312 5.74 5.15 -25.05
CA GLU A 312 4.35 4.67 -24.93
C GLU A 312 4.25 3.47 -23.98
N GLU A 313 5.26 2.58 -23.97
CA GLU A 313 5.29 1.41 -23.08
C GLU A 313 5.26 1.81 -21.60
N SER A 314 5.99 2.88 -21.23
CA SER A 314 5.96 3.46 -19.89
C SER A 314 4.60 3.99 -19.52
N ASP A 315 3.97 4.74 -20.44
CA ASP A 315 2.67 5.36 -20.20
C ASP A 315 1.62 4.29 -19.90
N ILE A 316 1.54 3.26 -20.75
CA ILE A 316 0.64 2.12 -20.54
C ILE A 316 0.92 1.44 -19.20
N TYR A 317 2.19 1.24 -18.84
CA TYR A 317 2.55 0.51 -17.64
C TYR A 317 2.20 1.26 -16.35
N VAL A 318 2.31 2.60 -16.36
CA VAL A 318 2.04 3.46 -15.19
C VAL A 318 0.61 4.03 -15.17
N GLY A 319 -0.20 3.67 -16.16
CA GLY A 319 -1.57 4.15 -16.36
C GLY A 319 -1.64 5.18 -17.48
N GLU A 320 -2.54 4.96 -18.43
CA GLU A 320 -2.83 5.87 -19.56
C GLU A 320 -3.63 7.09 -19.09
#